data_AF-A0A3P7JAH8-F1
#
_entry.id   AF-A0A3P7JAH8-F1
#
_cell.length_a   1.000
_cell.length_b   1.000
_cell.length_c   1.000
_cell.angle_alpha   90.00
_cell.angle_beta   90.00
_cell.angle_gamma   90.00
#
_symmetry.space_group_name_H-M   'P 1'
#
loop_
_entity.id
_entity.type
_entity.pdbx_description
1 polymer ?
#
loop_
_entity_poly.entity_id
_entity_poly.type
_entity_poly.pdbx_seq_one_letter_code
_entity_poly.pdbx_strand_id
1 'polypeptide(L)'
;MYRRLDILIVKKFRAWTDIRSLEEWKKDVDTIIELFTDAEKPVNFVAWYVAEPDHTLHHNGYYNGEYEKTLSRLDNLFGYFLSRLDDSGFADEINVILTADHGHIQVRNF
;
A
#
# COMPACT_ATOMS: atom_id res chain seq x y z
N MET A 1 16.56 -37.69 -7.19
CA MET A 1 16.96 -36.51 -8.00
C MET A 1 16.06 -35.35 -7.61
N TYR A 2 16.40 -34.60 -6.57
CA TYR A 2 15.65 -33.41 -6.16
C TYR A 2 16.10 -32.24 -7.02
N ARG A 3 15.23 -31.70 -7.87
CA ARG A 3 15.48 -30.40 -8.52
C ARG A 3 15.42 -29.34 -7.43
N ARG A 4 16.51 -28.60 -7.22
CA ARG A 4 16.46 -27.30 -6.53
C ARG A 4 15.51 -26.42 -7.33
N LEU A 5 14.43 -25.98 -6.70
CA LEU A 5 13.72 -24.79 -7.15
C LEU A 5 14.64 -23.62 -6.84
N ASP A 6 15.43 -23.20 -7.83
CA ASP A 6 16.12 -21.92 -7.77
C ASP A 6 15.05 -20.83 -7.85
N ILE A 7 14.48 -20.47 -6.69
CA ILE A 7 13.62 -19.31 -6.56
C ILE A 7 14.50 -18.09 -6.83
N LEU A 8 14.40 -17.56 -8.05
CA LEU A 8 14.95 -16.26 -8.40
C LEU A 8 14.21 -15.20 -7.57
N ILE A 9 14.76 -14.87 -6.39
CA ILE A 9 14.25 -13.76 -5.58
C ILE A 9 14.67 -12.46 -6.28
N VAL A 10 13.79 -11.90 -7.09
CA VAL A 10 13.94 -10.55 -7.63
C VAL A 10 13.70 -9.57 -6.46
N LYS A 11 14.78 -9.06 -5.87
CA LYS A 11 14.71 -8.01 -4.85
C LYS A 11 14.63 -6.64 -5.52
N LYS A 12 13.44 -6.06 -5.59
CA LYS A 12 13.23 -4.64 -5.90
C LYS A 12 12.90 -3.92 -4.58
N PHE A 13 13.63 -2.84 -4.28
CA PHE A 13 13.46 -2.06 -3.05
C PHE A 13 13.45 -0.57 -3.38
N ARG A 14 12.52 0.16 -2.76
CA ARG A 14 12.49 1.62 -2.78
C ARG A 14 12.30 2.07 -1.33
N ALA A 15 13.28 2.80 -0.80
CA ALA A 15 13.17 3.37 0.53
C ALA A 15 11.99 4.34 0.59
N TRP A 16 11.27 4.32 1.71
CA TRP A 16 10.36 5.41 2.03
C TRP A 16 11.19 6.65 2.36
N THR A 17 10.87 7.78 1.73
CA THR A 17 11.60 9.04 1.93
C THR A 17 10.72 10.11 2.56
N ASP A 18 9.44 10.21 2.17
CA ASP A 18 8.58 11.33 2.53
C ASP A 18 7.08 10.95 2.59
N ILE A 19 6.27 11.84 3.19
CA ILE A 19 4.80 11.81 3.06
C ILE A 19 4.42 12.26 1.64
N ARG A 20 3.53 11.50 1.00
CA ARG A 20 3.22 11.65 -0.43
C ARG A 20 1.76 11.97 -0.69
N SER A 21 1.48 12.47 -1.88
CA SER A 21 0.13 12.75 -2.36
C SER A 21 -0.61 11.47 -2.80
N LEU A 22 -1.94 11.58 -2.95
CA LEU A 22 -2.77 10.49 -3.49
C LEU A 22 -2.27 10.02 -4.87
N GLU A 23 -1.90 10.95 -5.75
CA GLU A 23 -1.44 10.62 -7.11
C GLU A 23 -0.09 9.91 -7.12
N GLU A 24 0.79 10.22 -6.18
CA GLU A 24 2.04 9.48 -6.02
C GLU A 24 1.83 8.07 -5.47
N TRP A 25 0.87 7.86 -4.58
CA TRP A 25 0.50 6.52 -4.14
C TRP A 25 -0.20 5.72 -5.22
N LYS A 26 -0.99 6.34 -6.10
CA LYS A 26 -1.54 5.63 -7.27
C LYS A 26 -0.45 5.14 -8.21
N LYS A 27 0.64 5.89 -8.40
CA LYS A 27 1.81 5.40 -9.16
C LYS A 27 2.47 4.18 -8.51
N ASP A 28 2.43 4.09 -7.18
CA ASP A 28 2.87 2.87 -6.50
C ASP A 28 1.95 1.71 -6.82
N VAL A 29 0.63 1.91 -6.76
CA VAL A 29 -0.35 0.90 -7.18
C VAL A 29 -0.03 0.40 -8.59
N ASP A 30 0.19 1.31 -9.54
CA ASP A 30 0.55 0.95 -10.92
C ASP A 30 1.78 0.07 -10.98
N THR A 31 2.83 0.47 -10.26
CA THR A 31 4.08 -0.29 -10.15
C THR A 31 3.83 -1.67 -9.54
N ILE A 32 3.00 -1.77 -8.49
CA ILE A 32 2.71 -3.04 -7.82
C ILE A 32 2.01 -4.00 -8.78
N ILE A 33 1.03 -3.53 -9.55
CA ILE A 33 0.35 -4.33 -10.56
C ILE A 33 1.36 -4.81 -11.60
N GLU A 34 2.18 -3.92 -12.15
CA GLU A 34 3.23 -4.29 -13.12
C GLU A 34 4.19 -5.35 -12.57
N LEU A 35 4.54 -5.29 -11.28
CA LEU A 35 5.41 -6.28 -10.66
C LEU A 35 4.79 -7.68 -10.59
N PHE A 36 3.49 -7.78 -10.32
CA PHE A 36 2.78 -9.05 -10.29
C PHE A 36 2.50 -9.59 -11.70
N THR A 37 2.23 -8.70 -12.66
CA THR A 37 1.84 -9.08 -14.03
C THR A 37 3.02 -9.11 -15.01
N ASP A 38 4.25 -8.95 -14.54
CA ASP A 38 5.47 -9.05 -15.38
C ASP A 38 5.53 -10.44 -16.03
N ALA A 39 5.53 -10.48 -17.37
CA ALA A 39 5.46 -11.73 -18.13
C ALA A 39 6.73 -12.58 -18.03
N GLU A 40 7.88 -11.99 -17.69
CA GLU A 40 9.16 -12.70 -17.59
C GLU A 40 9.54 -13.00 -16.14
N LYS A 41 9.29 -12.05 -15.23
CA LYS A 41 9.79 -12.07 -13.84
C LYS A 41 8.74 -11.54 -12.86
N PRO A 42 7.59 -12.21 -12.73
CA PRO A 42 6.57 -11.81 -11.78
C PRO A 42 7.09 -11.97 -10.34
N VAL A 43 6.71 -11.03 -9.47
CA VAL A 43 6.94 -11.18 -8.03
C VAL A 43 5.82 -11.99 -7.40
N ASN A 44 6.14 -12.74 -6.34
CA ASN A 44 5.14 -13.48 -5.56
C ASN A 44 4.79 -12.79 -4.23
N PHE A 45 5.46 -11.67 -3.93
CA PHE A 45 5.25 -10.93 -2.70
C PHE A 45 5.66 -9.47 -2.88
N VAL A 46 4.81 -8.57 -2.40
CA VAL A 46 5.09 -7.14 -2.25
C VAL A 46 4.68 -6.71 -0.85
N ALA A 47 5.54 -5.93 -0.20
CA ALA A 47 5.18 -5.16 0.98
C ALA A 47 5.19 -3.68 0.59
N TRP A 48 4.09 -2.99 0.87
CA TRP A 48 3.92 -1.57 0.57
C TRP A 48 3.40 -0.83 1.80
N TYR A 49 3.92 0.38 2.02
CA TYR A 49 3.65 1.17 3.20
C TYR A 49 3.24 2.60 2.83
N VAL A 50 2.21 3.08 3.53
CA VAL A 50 1.69 4.44 3.46
C VAL A 50 1.68 4.99 4.88
N ALA A 51 2.34 6.13 5.11
CA ALA A 51 2.51 6.73 6.46
C ALA A 51 1.26 7.43 7.02
N GLU A 52 0.15 7.40 6.26
CA GLU A 52 -1.14 7.91 6.71
C GLU A 52 -2.03 6.73 7.16
N PRO A 53 -2.92 6.93 8.15
CA PRO A 53 -3.33 8.21 8.74
C PRO A 53 -2.48 8.66 9.94
N ASP A 54 -1.42 7.94 10.30
CA ASP A 54 -0.62 8.21 11.50
C ASP A 54 -0.05 9.64 11.50
N HIS A 55 0.58 10.04 10.39
CA HIS A 55 1.11 11.39 10.24
C HIS A 55 0.03 12.48 10.43
N THR A 56 -1.15 12.34 9.81
CA THR A 56 -2.27 13.28 10.01
C THR A 56 -2.69 13.34 11.47
N LEU A 57 -2.83 12.19 12.13
CA LEU A 57 -3.30 12.10 13.50
C LEU A 57 -2.31 12.69 14.51
N HIS A 58 -1.00 12.53 14.29
CA HIS A 58 0.02 13.20 15.10
C HIS A 58 -0.06 14.73 15.06
N HIS A 59 -0.48 15.31 13.93
CA HIS A 59 -0.57 16.76 13.76
C HIS A 59 -1.93 17.35 14.16
N ASN A 60 -3.00 16.59 13.98
CA ASN A 60 -4.37 17.12 14.03
C ASN A 60 -5.25 16.49 15.12
N GLY A 61 -4.96 15.26 15.55
CA GLY A 61 -5.91 14.43 16.27
C GLY A 61 -7.17 14.13 15.46
N TYR A 62 -8.28 13.84 16.14
CA TYR A 62 -9.50 13.34 15.49
C TYR A 62 -10.54 14.42 15.16
N TYR A 63 -10.52 15.56 15.83
CA TYR A 63 -11.73 16.40 15.95
C TYR A 63 -11.78 17.63 15.03
N ASN A 64 -10.80 17.81 14.13
CA ASN A 64 -10.76 18.98 13.23
C ASN A 64 -11.15 18.65 11.77
N GLY A 65 -11.57 17.42 11.49
CA GLY A 65 -11.97 17.00 10.15
C GLY A 65 -10.84 16.53 9.23
N GLU A 66 -9.56 16.69 9.62
CA GLU A 66 -8.44 16.25 8.78
C GLU A 66 -8.31 14.73 8.75
N TYR A 67 -8.64 14.05 9.85
CA TYR A 67 -8.65 12.59 9.90
C TYR A 67 -9.63 12.01 8.86
N GLU A 68 -10.86 12.52 8.79
CA GLU A 68 -11.89 12.07 7.87
C GLU A 68 -11.49 12.31 6.40
N LYS A 69 -10.87 13.47 6.10
CA LYS A 69 -10.33 13.75 4.77
C LYS A 69 -9.22 12.78 4.40
N THR A 70 -8.29 12.51 5.31
CA THR A 70 -7.21 11.55 5.09
C THR A 70 -7.74 10.13 4.91
N LEU A 71 -8.71 9.70 5.72
CA LEU A 71 -9.38 8.42 5.54
C LEU A 71 -10.05 8.30 4.17
N SER A 72 -10.77 9.32 3.71
CA SER A 72 -11.38 9.32 2.38
C SER A 72 -10.34 9.21 1.27
N ARG A 73 -9.16 9.84 1.42
CA ARG A 73 -8.05 9.66 0.46
C ARG A 73 -7.51 8.23 0.45
N LEU A 74 -7.36 7.61 1.63
CA LEU A 74 -6.88 6.23 1.76
C LEU A 74 -7.89 5.22 1.21
N ASP A 75 -9.18 5.44 1.44
CA ASP A 75 -10.27 4.64 0.87
C ASP A 75 -10.27 4.72 -0.67
N ASN A 76 -10.17 5.93 -1.23
CA ASN A 76 -10.02 6.13 -2.68
C ASN A 76 -8.77 5.44 -3.25
N LEU A 77 -7.66 5.46 -2.53
CA LEU A 77 -6.44 4.78 -2.93
C LEU A 77 -6.62 3.26 -2.95
N PHE A 78 -7.25 2.69 -1.92
CA PHE A 78 -7.51 1.26 -1.85
C PHE A 78 -8.52 0.82 -2.92
N GLY A 79 -9.56 1.61 -3.17
CA GLY A 79 -10.49 1.40 -4.28
C GLY A 79 -9.78 1.39 -5.64
N TYR A 80 -8.84 2.31 -5.87
CA TYR A 80 -8.02 2.32 -7.08
C TYR A 80 -7.13 1.08 -7.20
N PHE A 81 -6.55 0.61 -6.09
CA PHE A 81 -5.78 -0.63 -6.08
C PHE A 81 -6.63 -1.83 -6.48
N LEU A 82 -7.83 -1.98 -5.90
CA LEU A 82 -8.75 -3.05 -6.25
C LEU A 82 -9.22 -2.98 -7.71
N SER A 83 -9.52 -1.77 -8.22
CA SER A 83 -9.92 -1.63 -9.63
C SER A 83 -8.80 -2.03 -10.58
N ARG A 84 -7.55 -1.67 -10.26
CA ARG A 84 -6.40 -2.03 -11.09
C ARG A 84 -6.07 -3.53 -11.04
N LEU A 85 -6.31 -4.19 -9.91
CA LEU A 85 -6.24 -5.65 -9.83
C LEU A 85 -7.29 -6.30 -10.75
N ASP A 86 -8.54 -5.84 -10.70
CA ASP A 86 -9.62 -6.34 -11.55
C ASP A 86 -9.33 -6.12 -13.04
N ASP A 87 -8.96 -4.90 -13.43
CA ASP A 87 -8.59 -4.54 -14.81
C ASP A 87 -7.42 -5.39 -15.36
N SER A 88 -6.53 -5.86 -14.48
CA SER A 88 -5.42 -6.72 -14.87
C SER A 88 -5.79 -8.19 -15.05
N GLY A 89 -6.96 -8.62 -14.54
CA GLY A 89 -7.38 -10.03 -14.53
C GLY A 89 -6.77 -10.87 -13.41
N PHE A 90 -6.17 -10.25 -12.38
CA PHE A 90 -5.49 -10.93 -11.27
C PHE A 90 -6.24 -10.82 -9.92
N ALA A 91 -7.44 -10.26 -9.90
CA ALA A 91 -8.21 -10.07 -8.68
C ALA A 91 -8.44 -11.38 -7.89
N ASP A 92 -8.68 -12.49 -8.58
CA ASP A 92 -8.87 -13.81 -7.95
C ASP A 92 -7.57 -14.58 -7.70
N GLU A 93 -6.44 -14.10 -8.21
CA GLU A 93 -5.13 -14.77 -8.13
C GLU A 93 -4.23 -14.19 -7.02
N ILE A 94 -4.52 -12.95 -6.57
CA ILE A 94 -3.70 -12.23 -5.61
C ILE A 94 -4.39 -12.14 -4.25
N ASN A 95 -3.72 -12.66 -3.22
CA ASN A 95 -4.13 -12.47 -1.84
C ASN A 95 -3.73 -11.09 -1.34
N VAL A 96 -4.71 -10.30 -0.90
CA VAL A 96 -4.49 -8.95 -0.36
C VAL A 96 -4.66 -8.96 1.16
N ILE A 97 -3.65 -8.47 1.88
CA ILE A 97 -3.73 -8.21 3.32
C ILE A 97 -3.60 -6.70 3.53
N LEU A 98 -4.69 -6.06 3.95
CA LEU A 98 -4.68 -4.69 4.42
C LEU A 98 -4.55 -4.70 5.95
N THR A 99 -3.49 -4.09 6.47
CA THR A 99 -3.22 -4.05 7.91
C THR A 99 -2.59 -2.72 8.31
N ALA A 100 -2.65 -2.42 9.60
CA ALA A 100 -1.91 -1.35 10.25
C ALA A 100 -0.85 -1.93 11.21
N ASP A 101 0.14 -1.14 11.53
CA ASP A 101 1.16 -1.42 12.54
C ASP A 101 0.64 -1.16 13.97
N HIS A 102 -0.20 -0.14 14.15
CA HIS A 102 -0.83 0.19 15.42
C HIS A 102 -2.12 1.02 15.29
N GLY A 103 -2.78 1.28 16.43
CA GLY A 103 -3.84 2.27 16.56
C GLY A 103 -3.29 3.66 16.95
N HIS A 104 -4.16 4.62 17.26
CA HIS A 104 -3.75 5.95 17.69
C HIS A 104 -4.64 6.43 18.85
N ILE A 105 -4.13 7.35 19.68
CA ILE A 105 -4.88 8.00 20.77
C ILE A 105 -4.52 9.47 20.84
N GLN A 106 -5.53 10.34 20.92
CA GLN A 106 -5.31 11.77 21.06
C GLN A 106 -5.03 12.13 22.51
N VAL A 107 -3.83 12.65 22.77
CA VAL A 107 -3.42 13.14 24.09
C VAL A 107 -3.87 14.59 24.25
N ARG A 108 -4.44 14.92 25.41
CA ARG A 108 -4.78 16.30 25.80
C ARG A 108 -4.06 16.63 27.11
N ASN A 109 -3.45 17.81 27.18
CA ASN A 109 -2.95 18.33 28.45
C ASN A 109 -4.14 18.86 29.26
N PHE A 110 -4.26 18.37 30.50
CA PHE A 110 -5.22 18.85 31.49
C PHE A 110 -4.64 20.03 32.27
#